data_AF-B0G4H0-F1
#
_entry.id   AF-B0G4H0-F1
#
_cell.length_a   1.000
_cell.length_b   1.000
_cell.length_c   1.000
_cell.angle_alpha   90.00
_cell.angle_beta   90.00
_cell.angle_gamma   90.00
#
_symmetry.space_group_name_H-M   'P 1'
#
loop_
_entity.id
_entity.type
_entity.pdbx_description
1 polymer ?
#
loop_
_entity_poly.entity_id
_entity_poly.type
_entity_poly.pdbx_seq_one_letter_code
_entity_poly.pdbx_strand_id
1 'polypeptide(L)'
;MDSAKRNGAGYYDPTAFQAIKNTEKGAKKTMEIYRGDIFYIKKINQDTGRPAVIVSNNDINESQNMVEVAYLVEKPNESLPTHAKVKCHLPSTALCEQVVSVSKDRIDGFIRTCTDEEIEKINKGLSISLGITESDDTMAEKLKELTDSLSEAQRINDGLRNRIKEETDKQQELEKQLSQIETENTDETIKVAAERDIYKDLYMKLTEKLIGDKI
;
A
#
# COMPACT_ATOMS: atom_id res chain seq x y z
N MET A 1 -26.72 4.85 -8.28
CA MET A 1 -25.47 4.10 -8.56
C MET A 1 -25.71 3.26 -9.80
N ASP A 2 -24.95 3.56 -10.85
CA ASP A 2 -25.09 3.16 -12.26
C ASP A 2 -25.50 1.71 -12.55
N SER A 3 -26.80 1.48 -12.75
CA SER A 3 -27.33 0.27 -13.38
C SER A 3 -27.01 0.19 -14.89
N ALA A 4 -26.56 1.30 -15.50
CA ALA A 4 -26.23 1.40 -16.92
C ALA A 4 -24.90 0.72 -17.32
N LYS A 5 -24.14 0.18 -16.36
CA LYS A 5 -22.77 -0.37 -16.57
C LYS A 5 -22.70 -1.90 -16.54
N ARG A 6 -23.83 -2.59 -16.42
CA ARG A 6 -23.86 -4.07 -16.34
C ARG A 6 -24.82 -4.59 -17.39
N ASN A 7 -24.40 -5.62 -18.14
CA ASN A 7 -25.33 -6.36 -18.99
C ASN A 7 -26.28 -7.21 -18.12
N GLY A 8 -27.31 -7.82 -18.72
CA GLY A 8 -28.31 -8.63 -18.00
C GLY A 8 -27.74 -9.84 -17.23
N ALA A 9 -26.46 -10.17 -17.43
CA ALA A 9 -25.73 -11.22 -16.72
C ALA A 9 -24.77 -10.68 -15.64
N GLY A 10 -24.74 -9.36 -15.39
CA GLY A 10 -23.93 -8.73 -14.35
C GLY A 10 -22.45 -8.49 -14.71
N TYR A 11 -22.02 -8.79 -15.93
CA TYR A 11 -20.63 -8.58 -16.37
C TYR A 11 -20.37 -7.10 -16.70
N TYR A 12 -19.24 -6.57 -16.22
CA TYR A 12 -18.76 -5.22 -16.47
C TYR A 12 -17.77 -5.27 -17.63
N ASP A 13 -18.19 -4.82 -18.81
CA ASP A 13 -17.34 -4.68 -19.99
C ASP A 13 -17.03 -3.19 -20.25
N PRO A 14 -15.79 -2.73 -19.98
CA PRO A 14 -15.37 -1.35 -20.23
C PRO A 14 -15.51 -0.94 -21.71
N THR A 15 -15.37 -1.91 -22.62
CA THR A 15 -15.37 -1.72 -24.08
C THR A 15 -16.79 -1.49 -24.61
N ALA A 16 -17.77 -2.21 -24.06
CA ALA A 16 -19.18 -2.06 -24.43
C ALA A 16 -19.72 -0.67 -24.07
N PHE A 17 -19.33 -0.14 -22.91
CA PHE A 17 -19.71 1.22 -22.50
C PHE A 17 -19.11 2.29 -23.43
N GLN A 18 -17.83 2.14 -23.79
CA GLN A 18 -17.18 3.02 -24.76
C GLN A 18 -17.85 2.94 -26.13
N ALA A 19 -18.27 1.75 -26.58
CA ALA A 19 -18.96 1.55 -27.87
C ALA A 19 -20.32 2.26 -27.94
N ILE A 20 -21.13 2.21 -26.86
CA ILE A 20 -22.43 2.91 -26.80
C ILE A 20 -22.23 4.43 -26.84
N LYS A 21 -21.27 4.95 -26.07
CA LYS A 21 -20.94 6.39 -26.04
C LYS A 21 -20.43 6.92 -27.40
N ASN A 22 -19.82 6.05 -28.21
CA ASN A 22 -19.29 6.39 -29.54
C ASN A 22 -20.36 6.51 -30.63
N THR A 23 -21.57 5.98 -30.41
CA THR A 23 -22.66 6.04 -31.41
C THR A 23 -23.41 7.39 -31.35
N GLU A 24 -23.35 8.08 -30.20
CA GLU A 24 -24.16 9.28 -29.94
C GLU A 24 -23.51 10.61 -30.35
N LYS A 25 -22.21 10.65 -30.66
CA LYS A 25 -21.51 11.91 -30.97
C LYS A 25 -20.68 11.80 -32.26
N GLY A 26 -21.22 12.35 -33.35
CA GLY A 26 -20.52 12.60 -34.62
C GLY A 26 -19.42 13.68 -34.54
N ALA A 27 -18.63 13.68 -33.48
CA ALA A 27 -17.46 14.54 -33.30
C ALA A 27 -16.20 13.77 -33.71
N LYS A 28 -15.26 14.43 -34.40
CA LYS A 28 -13.92 13.91 -34.70
C LYS A 28 -13.34 13.24 -33.44
N LYS A 29 -13.24 11.90 -33.49
CA LYS A 29 -12.73 11.06 -32.40
C LYS A 29 -11.29 11.48 -32.11
N THR A 30 -11.07 12.24 -31.05
CA THR A 30 -9.74 12.33 -30.43
C THR A 30 -9.47 10.96 -29.82
N MET A 31 -8.65 10.15 -30.48
CA MET A 31 -8.22 8.85 -29.96
C MET A 31 -7.38 9.11 -28.71
N GLU A 32 -7.89 8.71 -27.55
CA GLU A 32 -7.14 8.74 -26.30
C GLU A 32 -6.06 7.66 -26.37
N ILE A 33 -4.80 8.04 -26.16
CA ILE A 33 -3.63 7.18 -26.33
C ILE A 33 -2.88 7.16 -25.01
N TYR A 34 -2.76 5.98 -24.40
CA TYR A 34 -2.07 5.81 -23.15
C TYR A 34 -0.81 4.97 -23.30
N ARG A 35 0.13 5.22 -22.40
CA ARG A 35 1.35 4.45 -22.25
C ARG A 35 0.99 2.99 -22.00
N GLY A 36 1.61 2.10 -22.76
CA GLY A 36 1.36 0.67 -22.72
C GLY A 36 0.24 0.19 -23.64
N ASP A 37 -0.47 1.08 -24.31
CA ASP A 37 -1.37 0.66 -25.38
C ASP A 37 -0.59 0.17 -26.59
N ILE A 38 -1.12 -0.87 -27.25
CA ILE A 38 -0.58 -1.42 -28.48
C ILE A 38 -1.51 -1.05 -29.62
N PHE A 39 -0.95 -0.40 -30.64
CA PHE A 39 -1.66 0.00 -31.86
C PHE A 39 -0.95 -0.49 -33.11
N TYR A 40 -1.67 -0.58 -34.23
CA TYR A 40 -1.05 -0.71 -35.54
C TYR A 40 -0.55 0.66 -36.03
N ILE A 41 0.75 0.75 -36.32
CA ILE A 41 1.33 1.97 -36.86
C ILE A 41 1.49 1.82 -38.37
N LYS A 42 0.77 2.63 -39.15
CA LYS A 42 0.86 2.64 -40.61
C LYS A 42 2.24 3.11 -41.06
N LYS A 43 2.80 2.46 -42.08
CA LYS A 43 3.99 2.99 -42.77
C LYS A 43 3.60 4.24 -43.54
N ILE A 44 4.57 5.13 -43.75
CA ILE A 44 4.36 6.34 -44.54
C ILE A 44 3.95 5.91 -45.96
N ASN A 45 2.81 6.42 -46.45
CA ASN A 45 2.26 6.15 -47.78
C ASN A 45 1.89 4.69 -48.06
N GLN A 46 1.62 3.87 -47.05
CA GLN A 46 1.13 2.50 -47.23
C GLN A 46 0.05 2.16 -46.22
N ASP A 47 -0.94 1.36 -46.63
CA ASP A 47 -1.98 0.83 -45.74
C ASP A 47 -1.48 -0.31 -44.84
N THR A 48 -0.24 -0.78 -45.07
CA THR A 48 0.39 -1.79 -44.22
C THR A 48 1.07 -1.14 -43.02
N GLY A 49 0.89 -1.75 -41.85
CA GLY A 49 1.45 -1.27 -40.59
C GLY A 49 2.13 -2.38 -39.80
N ARG A 50 2.79 -1.98 -38.72
CA ARG A 50 3.39 -2.90 -37.75
C ARG A 50 2.89 -2.55 -36.35
N PRO A 51 2.54 -3.54 -35.52
CA PRO A 51 2.13 -3.26 -34.14
C PRO A 51 3.29 -2.64 -33.36
N ALA A 52 2.97 -1.64 -32.54
CA ALA A 52 3.91 -0.97 -31.65
C ALA A 52 3.23 -0.64 -30.32
N VAL A 53 4.01 -0.65 -29.24
CA VAL A 53 3.56 -0.24 -27.91
C VAL A 53 3.92 1.23 -27.68
N ILE A 54 3.00 2.01 -27.11
CA ILE A 54 3.25 3.39 -26.70
C ILE A 54 4.14 3.39 -25.45
N VAL A 55 5.27 4.09 -25.50
CA VAL A 55 6.23 4.17 -24.39
C VAL A 55 6.32 5.57 -23.77
N SER A 56 5.88 6.60 -24.49
CA SER A 56 5.84 7.99 -24.02
C SER A 56 4.88 8.20 -22.86
N ASN A 57 5.15 9.24 -22.07
CA ASN A 57 4.33 9.68 -20.94
C ASN A 57 2.92 10.14 -21.40
N ASN A 58 1.90 9.87 -20.57
CA ASN A 58 0.50 10.16 -20.87
C ASN A 58 0.18 11.66 -21.03
N ASP A 59 0.81 12.53 -20.26
CA ASP A 59 0.61 13.98 -20.34
C ASP A 59 1.12 14.53 -21.69
N ILE A 60 2.22 13.95 -22.19
CA ILE A 60 2.75 14.23 -23.53
C ILE A 60 1.79 13.65 -24.59
N ASN A 61 1.33 12.41 -24.39
CA ASN A 61 0.40 11.76 -25.31
C ASN A 61 -0.94 12.49 -25.41
N GLU A 62 -1.37 13.21 -24.38
CA GLU A 62 -2.59 14.02 -24.44
C GLU A 62 -2.34 15.34 -25.18
N SER A 63 -1.25 16.04 -24.83
CA SER A 63 -0.98 17.40 -25.32
C SER A 63 -0.35 17.49 -26.71
N GLN A 64 0.47 16.52 -27.11
CA GLN A 64 1.26 16.57 -28.35
C GLN A 64 0.65 15.72 -29.47
N ASN A 65 0.93 16.05 -30.73
CA ASN A 65 0.51 15.24 -31.88
C ASN A 65 1.46 14.06 -32.18
N MET A 66 2.59 14.00 -31.49
CA MET A 66 3.61 12.96 -31.65
C MET A 66 3.65 12.11 -30.40
N VAL A 67 3.79 10.80 -30.56
CA VAL A 67 3.97 9.83 -29.46
C VAL A 67 5.20 8.98 -29.74
N GLU A 68 5.79 8.42 -28.68
CA GLU A 68 6.95 7.54 -28.80
C GLU A 68 6.49 6.09 -28.71
N VAL A 69 6.98 5.27 -29.64
CA VAL A 69 6.57 3.87 -29.75
C VAL A 69 7.77 2.94 -29.88
N ALA A 70 7.64 1.73 -29.33
CA ALA A 70 8.55 0.63 -29.56
C ALA A 70 7.86 -0.43 -30.43
N TYR A 71 8.46 -0.79 -31.56
CA TYR A 71 7.85 -1.75 -32.49
C TYR A 71 7.93 -3.19 -31.96
N LEU A 72 6.90 -3.98 -32.26
CA LEU A 72 6.81 -5.39 -31.87
C LEU A 72 7.20 -6.31 -33.03
N VAL A 73 8.08 -7.29 -32.79
CA VAL A 73 8.35 -8.42 -33.70
C VAL A 73 7.83 -9.72 -33.11
N GLU A 74 7.42 -10.67 -33.95
CA GLU A 74 7.10 -12.02 -33.49
C GLU A 74 8.36 -12.78 -33.04
N LYS A 75 9.41 -12.78 -33.88
CA LYS A 75 10.71 -13.39 -33.59
C LYS A 75 11.84 -12.42 -33.95
N PRO A 76 12.58 -11.88 -32.96
CA PRO A 76 13.79 -11.12 -33.25
C PRO A 76 14.90 -12.05 -33.75
N ASN A 77 15.82 -11.53 -34.56
CA ASN A 77 16.95 -12.30 -35.09
C ASN A 77 17.97 -12.68 -34.01
N GLU A 78 18.13 -11.82 -33.01
CA GLU A 78 19.02 -11.99 -31.88
C GLU A 78 18.24 -11.72 -30.59
N SER A 79 18.68 -12.29 -29.46
CA SER A 79 18.09 -12.02 -28.15
C SER A 79 18.95 -10.99 -27.42
N LEU A 80 18.52 -9.73 -27.43
CA LEU A 80 19.23 -8.63 -26.75
C LEU A 80 18.64 -8.37 -25.36
N PRO A 81 19.42 -7.84 -24.40
CA PRO A 81 18.89 -7.46 -23.08
C PRO A 81 17.86 -6.31 -23.14
N THR A 82 17.79 -5.58 -24.25
CA THR A 82 16.78 -4.54 -24.53
C THR A 82 15.44 -5.12 -25.01
N HIS A 83 15.36 -6.43 -25.25
CA HIS A 83 14.16 -7.08 -25.78
C HIS A 83 13.18 -7.44 -24.66
N ALA A 84 11.98 -6.88 -24.72
CA ALA A 84 10.92 -7.16 -23.75
C ALA A 84 9.85 -8.09 -24.34
N LYS A 85 9.55 -9.19 -23.67
CA LYS A 85 8.49 -10.12 -24.10
C LYS A 85 7.12 -9.52 -23.79
N VAL A 86 6.28 -9.44 -24.82
CA VAL A 86 4.93 -8.87 -24.75
C VAL A 86 3.95 -9.67 -25.58
N LYS A 87 2.68 -9.68 -25.19
CA LYS A 87 1.62 -10.32 -25.97
C LYS A 87 0.86 -9.30 -26.82
N CYS A 88 0.95 -9.46 -28.13
CA CYS A 88 0.07 -8.78 -29.08
C CYS A 88 -1.09 -9.74 -29.43
N HIS A 89 -1.36 -9.99 -30.72
CA HIS A 89 -2.19 -11.12 -31.16
C HIS A 89 -1.47 -12.47 -30.96
N LEU A 90 -0.15 -12.45 -31.17
CA LEU A 90 0.76 -13.57 -30.98
C LEU A 90 1.83 -13.18 -29.95
N PRO A 91 2.51 -14.16 -29.32
CA PRO A 91 3.70 -13.89 -28.51
C PRO A 91 4.69 -13.06 -29.33
N SER A 92 5.03 -11.89 -28.83
CA SER A 92 5.84 -10.89 -29.52
C SER A 92 6.94 -10.38 -28.60
N THR A 93 7.84 -9.60 -29.18
CA THR A 93 8.98 -8.98 -28.50
C THR A 93 9.01 -7.51 -28.89
N ALA A 94 8.97 -6.62 -27.89
CA ALA A 94 9.17 -5.20 -28.05
C ALA A 94 10.68 -4.90 -28.14
N LEU A 95 11.07 -4.15 -29.16
CA LEU A 95 12.44 -3.73 -29.41
C LEU A 95 12.69 -2.38 -28.74
N CYS A 96 13.15 -2.37 -27.48
CA CYS A 96 13.33 -1.13 -26.73
C CYS A 96 14.54 -0.31 -27.21
N GLU A 97 15.42 -0.91 -28.01
CA GLU A 97 16.51 -0.22 -28.70
C GLU A 97 16.05 0.57 -29.94
N GLN A 98 14.81 0.35 -30.40
CA GLN A 98 14.23 0.99 -31.59
C GLN A 98 13.00 1.83 -31.23
N VAL A 99 13.14 2.74 -30.26
CA VAL A 99 12.08 3.73 -29.96
C VAL A 99 12.07 4.80 -31.03
N VAL A 100 10.90 5.08 -31.59
CA VAL A 100 10.71 6.13 -32.59
C VAL A 100 9.52 7.01 -32.26
N SER A 101 9.60 8.29 -32.62
CA SER A 101 8.47 9.21 -32.56
C SER A 101 7.58 9.06 -33.81
N VAL A 102 6.27 8.93 -33.61
CA VAL A 102 5.27 8.79 -34.68
C VAL A 102 4.14 9.79 -34.50
N SER A 103 3.63 10.34 -35.60
CA SER A 103 2.41 11.17 -35.57
C SER A 103 1.21 10.31 -35.23
N LYS A 104 0.29 10.86 -34.42
CA LYS A 104 -1.01 10.24 -34.11
C LYS A 104 -1.83 9.90 -35.37
N ASP A 105 -1.63 10.63 -36.47
CA ASP A 105 -2.32 10.36 -37.75
C ASP A 105 -1.97 8.98 -38.35
N ARG A 106 -0.82 8.41 -37.95
CA ARG A 106 -0.35 7.09 -38.40
C ARG A 106 -0.83 5.95 -37.50
N ILE A 107 -1.41 6.27 -36.35
CA ILE A 107 -1.90 5.30 -35.39
C ILE A 107 -3.29 4.86 -35.84
N ASP A 108 -3.42 3.56 -36.08
CA ASP A 108 -4.68 2.95 -36.48
C ASP A 108 -4.88 1.65 -35.71
N GLY A 109 -6.12 1.23 -35.53
CA GLY A 109 -6.45 -0.07 -34.93
C GLY A 109 -5.83 -0.30 -33.55
N PHE A 110 -6.57 0.03 -32.49
CA PHE A 110 -6.24 -0.43 -31.13
C PHE A 110 -6.24 -1.96 -31.08
N ILE A 111 -5.21 -2.54 -30.48
CA ILE A 111 -5.08 -3.99 -30.31
C ILE A 111 -5.40 -4.37 -28.87
N ARG A 112 -4.62 -3.86 -27.92
CA ARG A 112 -4.68 -4.23 -26.50
C ARG A 112 -3.80 -3.28 -25.67
N THR A 113 -4.08 -3.14 -24.38
CA THR A 113 -3.18 -2.54 -23.39
C THR A 113 -2.32 -3.63 -22.70
N CYS A 114 -1.01 -3.39 -22.61
CA CYS A 114 -0.07 -4.23 -21.86
C CYS A 114 -0.46 -4.37 -20.39
N THR A 115 -0.10 -5.50 -19.78
CA THR A 115 -0.20 -5.66 -18.32
C THR A 115 0.94 -4.93 -17.62
N ASP A 116 0.81 -4.70 -16.32
CA ASP A 116 1.85 -4.04 -15.51
C ASP A 116 3.18 -4.79 -15.59
N GLU A 117 3.16 -6.13 -15.56
CA GLU A 117 4.36 -6.97 -15.72
C GLU A 117 5.05 -6.80 -17.08
N GLU A 118 4.27 -6.61 -18.15
CA GLU A 118 4.81 -6.37 -19.48
C GLU A 118 5.43 -4.97 -19.57
N ILE A 119 4.78 -3.98 -18.96
CA ILE A 119 5.28 -2.61 -18.89
C ILE A 119 6.55 -2.54 -18.06
N GLU A 120 6.65 -3.27 -16.96
CA GLU A 120 7.87 -3.36 -16.16
C GLU A 120 9.04 -3.92 -16.98
N LYS A 121 8.80 -4.98 -17.76
CA LYS A 121 9.81 -5.54 -18.67
C LYS A 121 10.22 -4.55 -19.76
N ILE A 122 9.26 -3.82 -20.33
CA ILE A 122 9.54 -2.75 -21.30
C ILE A 122 10.39 -1.64 -20.64
N ASN A 123 10.02 -1.20 -19.44
CA ASN A 123 10.77 -0.18 -18.69
C ASN A 123 12.21 -0.64 -18.46
N LYS A 124 12.41 -1.89 -18.04
CA LYS A 124 13.75 -2.47 -17.88
C LYS A 124 14.54 -2.46 -19.19
N GLY A 125 13.92 -2.87 -20.29
CA GLY A 125 14.53 -2.84 -21.62
C GLY A 125 14.92 -1.43 -22.07
N LEU A 126 14.06 -0.44 -21.80
CA LEU A 126 14.32 0.98 -22.06
C LEU A 126 15.47 1.53 -21.20
N SER A 127 15.48 1.23 -19.90
CA SER A 127 16.55 1.65 -18.99
C SER A 127 17.90 1.09 -19.42
N ILE A 128 17.95 -0.17 -19.86
CA ILE A 128 19.17 -0.77 -20.42
C ILE A 128 19.56 -0.08 -21.73
N SER A 129 18.59 0.15 -22.63
CA SER A 129 18.85 0.81 -23.92
C SER A 129 19.39 2.23 -23.78
N LEU A 130 18.96 2.95 -22.74
CA LEU A 130 19.35 4.33 -22.48
C LEU A 130 20.54 4.43 -21.50
N GLY A 131 21.01 3.32 -20.92
CA GLY A 131 22.06 3.31 -19.91
C GLY A 131 21.67 3.95 -18.58
N ILE A 132 20.37 3.98 -18.25
CA ILE A 132 19.80 4.60 -17.03
C ILE A 132 19.76 3.59 -15.87
N THR A 133 20.20 2.35 -16.06
CA THR A 133 20.19 1.32 -15.01
C THR A 133 20.78 1.84 -13.70
N GLU A 134 19.95 1.88 -12.64
CA GLU A 134 20.43 1.87 -11.27
C GLU A 134 21.31 0.64 -11.15
N SER A 135 22.59 0.81 -10.79
CA SER A 135 23.46 -0.33 -10.59
C SER A 135 22.82 -1.23 -9.54
N ASP A 136 22.77 -2.54 -9.78
CA ASP A 136 22.29 -3.51 -8.77
C ASP A 136 23.00 -3.31 -7.43
N ASP A 137 24.23 -2.78 -7.47
CA ASP A 137 25.03 -2.32 -6.33
C ASP A 137 24.28 -1.30 -5.46
N THR A 138 23.66 -0.25 -6.04
CA THR A 138 22.93 0.77 -5.27
C THR A 138 21.68 0.24 -4.59
N MET A 139 21.01 -0.74 -5.18
CA MET A 139 19.85 -1.38 -4.54
C MET A 139 20.26 -2.39 -3.47
N ALA A 140 21.34 -3.14 -3.69
CA ALA A 140 21.92 -4.02 -2.69
C ALA A 140 22.42 -3.23 -1.46
N GLU A 141 23.04 -2.07 -1.67
CA GLU A 141 23.49 -1.17 -0.60
C GLU A 141 22.30 -0.67 0.23
N LYS A 142 21.24 -0.18 -0.43
CA LYS A 142 20.01 0.28 0.25
C LYS A 142 19.31 -0.86 1.01
N LEU A 143 19.27 -2.07 0.44
CA LEU A 143 18.68 -3.24 1.09
C LEU A 143 19.47 -3.65 2.34
N LYS A 144 20.80 -3.57 2.26
CA LYS A 144 21.69 -3.84 3.39
C LYS A 144 21.51 -2.81 4.51
N GLU A 145 21.53 -1.52 4.17
CA GLU A 145 21.33 -0.41 5.12
C GLU A 145 19.95 -0.51 5.83
N LEU A 146 18.92 -0.85 5.07
CA LEU A 146 17.57 -1.06 5.62
C LEU A 146 17.51 -2.27 6.56
N THR A 147 18.20 -3.35 6.22
CA THR A 147 18.27 -4.57 7.05
C THR A 147 19.02 -4.31 8.36
N ASP A 148 20.13 -3.58 8.29
CA ASP A 148 20.92 -3.20 9.47
C ASP A 148 20.08 -2.34 10.41
N SER A 149 19.40 -1.33 9.89
CA SER A 149 18.50 -0.44 10.65
C SER A 149 17.35 -1.22 11.32
N LEU A 150 16.78 -2.20 10.64
CA LEU A 150 15.71 -3.04 11.18
C LEU A 150 16.20 -3.91 12.36
N SER A 151 17.41 -4.47 12.25
CA SER A 151 18.01 -5.27 13.30
C SER A 151 18.29 -4.46 14.58
N GLU A 152 18.71 -3.20 14.41
CA GLU A 152 18.96 -2.30 15.52
C GLU A 152 17.64 -1.90 16.21
N ALA A 153 16.62 -1.55 15.42
CA ALA A 153 15.29 -1.25 15.94
C ALA A 153 14.68 -2.43 16.72
N GLN A 154 14.90 -3.68 16.26
CA GLN A 154 14.47 -4.89 16.97
C GLN A 154 15.18 -5.02 18.32
N ARG A 155 16.51 -4.83 18.37
CA ARG A 155 17.27 -4.88 19.63
C ARG A 155 16.82 -3.82 20.63
N ILE A 156 16.53 -2.61 20.16
CA ILE A 156 16.01 -1.52 21.00
C ILE A 156 14.64 -1.89 21.57
N ASN A 157 13.73 -2.40 20.72
CA ASN A 157 12.39 -2.79 21.15
C ASN A 157 12.42 -3.92 22.19
N ASP A 158 13.28 -4.92 22.03
CA ASP A 158 13.40 -6.00 23.01
C ASP A 158 13.98 -5.50 24.34
N GLY A 159 14.94 -4.57 24.30
CA GLY A 159 15.45 -3.88 25.49
C GLY A 159 14.36 -3.08 26.22
N LEU A 160 13.51 -2.36 25.48
CA LEU A 160 12.38 -1.62 26.04
C LEU A 160 11.33 -2.55 26.66
N ARG A 161 11.02 -3.67 26.00
CA ARG A 161 10.09 -4.68 26.55
C ARG A 161 10.56 -5.23 27.90
N ASN A 162 11.85 -5.52 28.03
CA ASN A 162 12.40 -6.02 29.29
C ASN A 162 12.30 -4.98 30.40
N ARG A 163 12.64 -3.71 30.12
CA ARG A 163 12.49 -2.63 31.12
C ARG A 163 11.04 -2.41 31.53
N ILE A 164 10.11 -2.42 30.56
CA ILE A 164 8.67 -2.30 30.85
C ILE A 164 8.27 -3.44 31.78
N LYS A 165 8.68 -4.68 31.49
CA LYS A 165 8.37 -5.83 32.34
C LYS A 165 8.91 -5.66 33.77
N GLU A 166 10.17 -5.28 33.91
CA GLU A 166 10.78 -5.04 35.23
C GLU A 166 10.04 -3.96 36.03
N GLU A 167 9.66 -2.85 35.39
CA GLU A 167 8.89 -1.79 36.05
C GLU A 167 7.46 -2.26 36.39
N THR A 168 6.85 -3.09 35.54
CA THR A 168 5.51 -3.65 35.80
C THR A 168 5.55 -4.60 37.01
N ASP A 169 6.58 -5.45 37.11
CA ASP A 169 6.76 -6.37 38.23
C ASP A 169 7.00 -5.60 39.55
N LYS A 170 7.81 -4.53 39.52
CA LYS A 170 8.01 -3.64 40.68
C LYS A 170 6.72 -2.96 41.11
N GLN A 171 5.93 -2.47 40.15
CA GLN A 171 4.66 -1.81 40.43
C GLN A 171 3.67 -2.77 41.10
N GLN A 172 3.59 -4.02 40.63
CA GLN A 172 2.74 -5.05 41.22
C GLN A 172 3.17 -5.42 42.65
N GLU A 173 4.48 -5.53 42.90
CA GLU A 173 4.98 -5.80 44.25
C GLU A 173 4.68 -4.64 45.21
N LEU A 174 4.83 -3.39 44.75
CA LEU A 174 4.50 -2.22 45.55
C LEU A 174 3.00 -2.14 45.85
N GLU A 175 2.13 -2.40 44.86
CA GLU A 175 0.68 -2.47 45.06
C GLU A 175 0.29 -3.54 46.07
N LYS A 176 0.95 -4.71 46.03
CA LYS A 176 0.73 -5.77 47.00
C LYS A 176 1.12 -5.35 48.41
N GLN A 177 2.26 -4.67 48.58
CA GLN A 177 2.69 -4.15 49.89
C GLN A 177 1.72 -3.08 50.41
N LEU A 178 1.27 -2.16 49.55
CA LEU A 178 0.24 -1.17 49.91
C LEU A 178 -1.05 -1.84 50.37
N SER A 179 -1.53 -2.86 49.64
CA SER A 179 -2.75 -3.58 50.01
C SER A 179 -2.66 -4.25 51.38
N GLN A 180 -1.49 -4.81 51.72
CA GLN A 180 -1.23 -5.43 53.02
C GLN A 180 -1.25 -4.37 54.14
N ILE A 181 -0.58 -3.24 53.93
CA ILE A 181 -0.55 -2.13 54.89
C ILE A 181 -1.95 -1.54 55.10
N GLU A 182 -2.77 -1.42 54.05
CA GLU A 182 -4.16 -0.95 54.18
C GLU A 182 -5.03 -1.94 54.98
N THR A 183 -4.87 -3.25 54.76
CA THR A 183 -5.59 -4.27 55.55
C THR A 183 -5.17 -4.26 57.03
N GLU A 184 -3.88 -4.12 57.32
CA GLU A 184 -3.39 -4.07 58.71
C GLU A 184 -3.90 -2.82 59.45
N ASN A 185 -3.86 -1.65 58.81
CA ASN A 185 -4.37 -0.41 59.41
C ASN A 185 -5.90 -0.43 59.61
N THR A 186 -6.65 -1.03 58.68
CA THR A 186 -8.11 -1.15 58.83
C THR A 186 -8.48 -2.11 59.96
N ASP A 187 -7.77 -3.23 60.11
CA ASP A 187 -7.97 -4.14 61.24
C ASP A 187 -7.62 -3.50 62.59
N GLU A 188 -6.53 -2.72 62.65
CA GLU A 188 -6.16 -1.98 63.86
C GLU A 188 -7.20 -0.92 64.23
N THR A 189 -7.69 -0.14 63.26
CA THR A 189 -8.72 0.87 63.52
C THR A 189 -10.06 0.25 63.95
N ILE A 190 -10.45 -0.89 63.37
CA ILE A 190 -11.65 -1.64 63.79
C ILE A 190 -11.51 -2.12 65.24
N LYS A 191 -10.35 -2.68 65.62
CA LYS A 191 -10.08 -3.12 67.00
C LYS A 191 -10.18 -1.96 67.99
N VAL A 192 -9.50 -0.85 67.72
CA VAL A 192 -9.52 0.33 68.60
C VAL A 192 -10.92 0.91 68.74
N ALA A 193 -11.71 0.93 67.65
CA ALA A 193 -13.09 1.39 67.69
C ALA A 193 -13.97 0.48 68.57
N ALA A 194 -13.83 -0.85 68.46
CA ALA A 194 -14.57 -1.80 69.28
C ALA A 194 -14.21 -1.69 70.78
N GLU A 195 -12.92 -1.57 71.11
CA GLU A 195 -12.47 -1.35 72.49
C GLU A 195 -13.06 -0.07 73.07
N ARG A 196 -13.00 1.04 72.31
CA ARG A 196 -13.58 2.33 72.72
C ARG A 196 -15.07 2.22 73.02
N ASP A 197 -15.83 1.54 72.15
CA ASP A 197 -17.27 1.42 72.31
C ASP A 197 -17.64 0.57 73.53
N ILE A 198 -16.87 -0.48 73.84
CA ILE A 198 -17.00 -1.28 75.08
C ILE A 198 -16.72 -0.41 76.32
N TYR A 199 -15.63 0.36 76.33
CA TYR A 199 -15.29 1.26 77.44
C TYR A 199 -16.38 2.31 77.67
N LYS A 200 -16.93 2.85 76.58
CA LYS A 200 -18.02 3.84 76.63
C LYS A 200 -19.28 3.24 77.27
N ASP A 201 -19.67 2.02 76.88
CA ASP A 201 -20.82 1.32 77.45
C ASP A 201 -20.63 1.04 78.96
N LEU A 202 -19.45 0.58 79.36
CA LEU A 202 -19.13 0.33 80.77
C LEU A 202 -19.17 1.63 81.60
N TYR A 203 -18.62 2.72 81.07
CA TYR A 203 -18.62 4.02 81.74
C TYR A 203 -20.05 4.57 81.89
N MET A 204 -20.87 4.46 80.85
CA MET A 204 -22.28 4.84 80.91
C MET A 204 -23.03 4.05 81.98
N LYS A 205 -22.87 2.72 82.03
CA LYS A 205 -23.49 1.89 83.08
C LYS A 205 -23.04 2.27 84.49
N LEU A 206 -21.75 2.57 84.68
CA LEU A 206 -21.22 3.02 85.98
C LEU A 206 -21.81 4.37 86.39
N THR A 207 -21.91 5.32 85.47
CA THR A 207 -22.49 6.65 85.74
C THR A 207 -23.99 6.58 86.01
N GLU A 208 -24.73 5.77 85.25
CA GLU A 208 -26.15 5.49 85.52
C GLU A 208 -26.35 4.90 86.92
N LYS A 209 -25.48 3.97 87.34
CA LYS A 209 -25.54 3.39 88.69
C LYS A 209 -25.25 4.43 89.78
N LEU A 210 -24.23 5.27 89.60
CA LEU A 210 -23.85 6.34 90.53
C LEU A 210 -24.92 7.45 90.64
N ILE A 211 -25.64 7.73 89.56
CA ILE A 211 -26.72 8.72 89.53
C ILE A 211 -28.02 8.11 90.05
N GLY A 212 -28.28 6.83 89.75
CA GLY A 212 -29.43 6.08 90.24
C GLY A 212 -29.42 5.83 91.75
N ASP A 213 -28.25 5.71 92.37
CA ASP A 213 -28.10 5.62 93.84
C ASP A 213 -28.31 6.97 94.58
N LYS A 214 -28.60 8.07 93.86
CA LYS A 214 -28.74 9.43 94.41
C LYS A 214 -30.16 10.01 94.37
N ILE A 215 -31.18 9.19 94.11
CA ILE A 215 -32.61 9.55 94.16
C ILE A 215 -33.35 8.63 95.12
#